data_AF-A0A1G1VD17-F1
#
_entry.id   AF-A0A1G1VD17-F1
#
_cell.length_a   1.000
_cell.length_b   1.000
_cell.length_c   1.000
_cell.angle_alpha   90.00
_cell.angle_beta   90.00
_cell.angle_gamma   90.00
#
_symmetry.space_group_name_H-M   'P 1'
#
loop_
_entity.id
_entity.type
_entity.pdbx_description
1 polymer ?
#
loop_
_entity_poly.entity_id
_entity_poly.type
_entity_poly.pdbx_seq_one_letter_code
_entity_poly.pdbx_strand_id
1 'polypeptide(L)' 'MVMDELKLPALLTIKQVSTILNVHITTLRRWDKNGKLKAIRVGTRSGVGERRYHREDIIKLITEI' A
#
# COMPACT_ATOMS: atom_id res chain seq x y z
N MET A 1 12.85 -23.39 12.79
CA MET A 1 13.19 -22.28 11.87
C MET A 1 11.93 -21.96 11.08
N VAL A 2 11.11 -21.04 11.59
CA VAL A 2 9.81 -20.70 11.00
C VAL A 2 10.02 -19.53 10.05
N MET A 3 10.08 -19.82 8.75
CA MET A 3 10.25 -18.81 7.70
C MET A 3 9.44 -19.19 6.45
N ASP A 4 8.09 -19.20 6.50
CA ASP A 4 7.32 -18.92 5.26
C ASP A 4 5.80 -18.63 5.35
N GLU A 5 5.16 -18.39 6.50
CA GLU A 5 3.68 -18.41 6.51
C GLU A 5 2.94 -17.09 6.19
N LEU A 6 3.64 -15.96 5.98
CA LEU A 6 2.98 -14.70 5.61
C LEU A 6 3.79 -13.92 4.57
N LYS A 7 4.00 -14.52 3.40
CA LYS A 7 4.33 -13.73 2.20
C LYS A 7 3.12 -12.87 1.83
N LEU A 8 2.92 -11.73 2.51
CA LEU A 8 2.11 -10.65 1.96
C LEU A 8 2.55 -10.45 0.51
N PRO A 9 1.61 -10.43 -0.45
CA PRO A 9 1.96 -10.20 -1.85
C PRO A 9 2.80 -8.93 -1.96
N ALA A 10 3.78 -8.92 -2.86
CA ALA A 10 4.71 -7.80 -3.02
C ALA A 10 3.99 -6.45 -3.20
N LEU A 11 2.76 -6.51 -3.73
CA LEU A 11 1.87 -5.39 -3.96
C LEU A 11 0.52 -5.60 -3.27
N LEU A 12 0.15 -4.65 -2.43
CA LEU A 12 -1.11 -4.61 -1.69
C LEU A 12 -2.07 -3.62 -2.32
N THR A 13 -3.34 -3.98 -2.38
CA THR A 13 -4.41 -3.08 -2.84
C THR A 13 -4.71 -2.03 -1.78
N ILE A 14 -5.26 -0.88 -2.19
CA ILE A 14 -5.65 0.19 -1.26
C ILE A 14 -6.58 -0.29 -0.14
N LYS A 15 -7.44 -1.29 -0.40
CA LYS A 15 -8.32 -1.90 0.62
C LYS A 15 -7.53 -2.67 1.66
N GLN A 16 -6.57 -3.50 1.24
CA GLN A 16 -5.70 -4.24 2.17
C GLN A 16 -4.89 -3.27 3.03
N VAL A 17 -4.33 -2.22 2.42
CA VAL A 17 -3.58 -1.19 3.15
C VAL A 17 -4.48 -0.48 4.17
N SER A 18 -5.73 -0.16 3.82
CA SER A 18 -6.65 0.48 4.77
C SER A 18 -6.95 -0.39 5.98
N THR A 19 -7.05 -1.70 5.79
CA THR A 19 -7.26 -2.65 6.89
C THR A 19 -6.02 -2.78 7.76
N ILE A 20 -4.82 -2.86 7.17
CA ILE A 20 -3.56 -3.00 7.92
C ILE A 20 -3.28 -1.77 8.77
N LEU A 21 -3.40 -0.57 8.18
CA LEU A 21 -3.11 0.70 8.86
C LEU A 21 -4.31 1.22 9.68
N ASN A 22 -5.44 0.52 9.65
CA ASN A 22 -6.70 0.92 10.26
C ASN A 22 -7.10 2.38 9.95
N VAL A 23 -6.96 2.78 8.68
CA VAL A 23 -7.31 4.13 8.20
C VAL A 23 -8.31 4.06 7.05
N HIS A 24 -9.11 5.10 6.88
CA HIS A 24 -10.05 5.18 5.77
C HIS A 24 -9.34 5.28 4.40
N ILE A 25 -9.93 4.70 3.36
CA ILE A 25 -9.39 4.69 1.98
C ILE A 25 -9.11 6.10 1.46
N THR A 26 -9.92 7.09 1.83
CA THR A 26 -9.71 8.49 1.43
C THR A 26 -8.43 9.07 2.01
N THR A 27 -8.02 8.65 3.22
CA THR A 27 -6.76 9.05 3.84
C THR A 27 -5.57 8.53 3.04
N LEU A 28 -5.62 7.27 2.58
CA LEU A 28 -4.60 6.70 1.71
C LEU A 28 -4.51 7.42 0.35
N ARG A 29 -5.65 7.87 -0.21
CA ARG A 29 -5.66 8.71 -1.43
C ARG A 29 -5.06 10.10 -1.19
N ARG A 30 -5.26 10.67 -0.01
CA ARG A 30 -4.63 11.94 0.39
C ARG A 30 -3.11 11.75 0.55
N TRP A 31 -2.67 10.65 1.14
CA TRP A 31 -1.25 10.33 1.28
C TRP A 31 -0.57 10.09 -0.07
N ASP A 32 -1.27 9.46 -1.02
CA ASP A 32 -0.82 9.34 -2.43
C ASP A 32 -0.63 10.72 -3.07
N LYS A 33 -1.60 11.64 -2.88
CA LYS A 33 -1.51 13.02 -3.39
C LYS A 33 -0.40 13.83 -2.72
N ASN A 34 -0.19 13.63 -1.42
CA ASN A 34 0.79 14.35 -0.61
C ASN A 34 2.19 13.72 -0.68
N GLY A 35 2.37 12.59 -1.37
CA GLY A 35 3.64 11.88 -1.48
C GLY A 35 4.09 11.11 -0.23
N LYS A 36 3.26 11.07 0.83
CA LYS A 36 3.58 10.34 2.08
C LYS A 36 3.58 8.83 1.89
N LEU A 37 2.70 8.32 1.03
CA LEU A 37 2.65 6.90 0.66
C LEU A 37 2.37 6.79 -0.84
N LYS A 38 3.40 6.52 -1.62
CA LYS A 38 3.33 6.53 -3.09
C LYS A 38 2.71 5.22 -3.58
N ALA A 39 1.57 5.31 -4.28
CA ALA A 39 0.99 4.15 -4.94
C ALA A 39 1.63 3.93 -6.32
N ILE A 40 1.88 2.67 -6.66
CA ILE A 40 2.08 2.24 -8.05
C ILE A 40 0.72 2.17 -8.72
N ARG A 41 0.63 2.71 -9.93
CA ARG A 41 -0.54 2.55 -10.79
C ARG A 41 -0.33 1.32 -11.67
N VAL A 42 -1.09 0.26 -11.41
CA VAL A 42 -1.07 -0.96 -12.23
C VAL A 42 -2.21 -0.88 -13.23
N GLY A 43 -1.88 -0.73 -14.52
CA GLY A 43 -2.84 -0.67 -15.63
C GLY A 43 -2.19 -0.26 -16.95
N THR A 44 -2.80 -0.65 -18.07
CA THR A 44 -2.31 -0.40 -19.44
C THR A 44 -2.61 1.02 -19.95
N ARG A 45 -3.48 1.79 -19.27
CA ARG A 45 -3.83 3.17 -19.64
C ARG A 45 -3.41 4.15 -18.54
N SER A 46 -2.60 5.14 -18.92
CA SER A 46 -2.23 6.28 -18.07
C SER A 46 -3.48 6.93 -17.47
N GLY A 47 -3.59 6.91 -16.14
CA GLY A 47 -4.71 7.52 -15.40
C GLY A 47 -5.80 6.56 -14.93
N VAL A 48 -5.88 5.34 -15.46
CA VAL A 48 -6.90 4.32 -15.11
C VAL A 48 -6.22 3.07 -14.53
N GLY A 49 -5.22 3.28 -13.67
CA GLY A 49 -4.51 2.18 -12.99
C GLY A 49 -5.07 1.95 -11.59
N GLU A 50 -5.15 0.69 -11.18
CA GLU A 50 -5.37 0.34 -9.78
C GLU A 50 -4.19 0.86 -8.94
N ARG A 51 -4.50 1.44 -7.77
CA ARG A 51 -3.46 1.83 -6.81
C ARG A 51 -3.01 0.60 -6.04
N ARG A 52 -1.74 0.25 -6.22
CA ARG A 52 -1.06 -0.79 -5.46
C ARG A 52 0.11 -0.20 -4.68
N TYR A 53 0.33 -0.74 -3.50
CA TYR A 53 1.34 -0.27 -2.56
C TYR A 53 2.35 -1.37 -2.30
N HIS A 54 3.63 -1.04 -2.23
CA HIS A 54 4.62 -2.00 -1.81
C HIS A 54 4.45 -2.33 -0.34
N ARG A 55 4.55 -3.62 0.00
CA ARG A 55 4.52 -4.05 1.41
C ARG A 55 5.63 -3.40 2.23
N GLU A 56 6.79 -3.17 1.64
CA GLU A 56 7.96 -2.57 2.28
C GLU A 56 7.67 -1.15 2.75
N ASP A 57 7.00 -0.34 1.92
CA ASP A 57 6.63 1.03 2.27
C ASP A 57 5.65 1.07 3.45
N ILE A 58 4.72 0.11 3.51
CA ILE A 58 3.78 0.00 4.63
C ILE A 58 4.48 -0.44 5.90
N ILE A 59 5.40 -1.41 5.81
CA ILE A 59 6.18 -1.88 6.96
C ILE A 59 7.04 -0.73 7.50
N LYS A 60 7.76 -0.01 6.63
CA LYS A 60 8.51 1.19 7.02
C LYS A 60 7.64 2.19 7.76
N LEU A 61 6.44 2.48 7.23
CA LEU A 61 5.50 3.42 7.85
C LEU A 61 5.04 2.99 9.25
N ILE A 62 4.97 1.68 9.52
CA ILE A 62 4.60 1.14 10.84
C ILE A 62 5.81 1.14 11.79
N THR A 63 7.01 0.88 11.27
CA THR A 63 8.25 0.79 12.05
C THR A 63 8.88 2.14 12.37
N GLU A 64 8.62 3.19 11.57
CA GLU A 64 9.07 4.57 11.82
C GLU A 64 8.14 5.36 12.79
N ILE A 65 7.17 4.69 13.43
CA ILE A 65 6.34 5.25 14.51
C ILE A 65 6.96 4.87 15.85
#